data_AF-A0A5C6VTU5-F1
#
_entry.id   AF-A0A5C6VTU5-F1
#
_cell.length_a   1.000
_cell.length_b   1.000
_cell.length_c   1.000
_cell.angle_alpha   90.00
_cell.angle_beta   90.00
_cell.angle_gamma   90.00
#
_symmetry.space_group_name_H-M   'P 1'
#
loop_
_entity.id
_entity.type
_entity.pdbx_description
1 polymer ?
#
loop_
_entity_poly.entity_id
_entity_poly.type
_entity_poly.pdbx_seq_one_letter_code
_entity_poly.pdbx_strand_id
1 'polypeptide(L)'
;MKMLALLAVSVAALGSTNVFAQGKTRAQVYQELIEAQQNGLNYITDASYPEVSPAFEGTVAYLKKQALEKAQAANKMAKAASDAAVPGN
;
A
#
# COMPACT_ATOMS: atom_id res chain seq x y z
N MET A 1 -15.11 -33.04 -44.09
CA MET A 1 -13.79 -32.72 -43.48
C MET A 1 -13.46 -31.22 -43.42
N LYS A 2 -14.05 -30.34 -44.24
CA LYS A 2 -13.69 -28.89 -44.27
C LYS A 2 -14.54 -28.01 -43.31
N MET A 3 -15.74 -28.46 -42.95
CA MET A 3 -16.64 -27.77 -42.01
C MET A 3 -16.19 -27.88 -40.54
N LEU A 4 -15.46 -28.95 -40.19
CA LEU A 4 -14.99 -29.18 -38.82
C LEU A 4 -13.81 -28.25 -38.46
N ALA A 5 -12.97 -27.90 -39.44
CA ALA A 5 -11.86 -26.98 -39.24
C ALA A 5 -12.33 -25.55 -38.94
N LEU A 6 -13.45 -25.12 -39.54
CA LEU A 6 -14.05 -23.81 -39.30
C LEU A 6 -14.67 -23.69 -37.90
N LEU A 7 -15.27 -24.77 -37.38
CA LEU A 7 -15.88 -24.76 -36.04
C LEU A 7 -14.82 -24.69 -34.91
N ALA A 8 -13.63 -25.27 -35.14
CA ALA A 8 -12.55 -25.27 -34.16
C ALA A 8 -11.92 -23.89 -33.93
N VAL A 9 -11.92 -23.02 -34.95
CA VAL A 9 -11.36 -21.66 -34.87
C VAL A 9 -12.29 -20.71 -34.10
N SER A 10 -13.61 -20.93 -34.16
CA SER A 10 -14.61 -20.05 -33.53
C SER A 10 -14.64 -20.12 -32.00
N VAL A 11 -14.25 -21.24 -31.38
CA VAL A 11 -14.29 -21.42 -29.92
C VAL A 11 -13.09 -20.75 -29.23
N ALA A 12 -11.95 -20.60 -29.92
CA ALA A 12 -10.76 -19.96 -29.36
C ALA A 12 -10.92 -18.44 -29.15
N ALA A 13 -11.84 -17.80 -29.88
CA ALA A 13 -12.07 -16.35 -29.81
C ALA A 13 -12.97 -15.91 -28.64
N LEU A 14 -13.62 -16.85 -27.93
CA LEU A 14 -14.58 -16.54 -26.85
C LEU A 14 -13.92 -16.48 -25.45
N GLY A 15 -12.62 -16.78 -25.33
CA GLY A 15 -11.91 -16.80 -24.05
C GLY A 15 -11.38 -15.45 -23.57
N SER A 16 -11.55 -14.37 -24.34
CA SER A 16 -10.79 -13.13 -24.15
C SER A 16 -11.49 -12.01 -23.37
N THR A 17 -12.71 -12.20 -22.84
CA THR A 17 -13.51 -11.07 -22.31
C THR A 17 -13.74 -11.08 -20.81
N ASN A 18 -12.79 -11.57 -20.02
CA ASN A 18 -12.87 -11.50 -18.57
C ASN A 18 -11.72 -10.67 -17.99
N VAL A 19 -11.58 -9.41 -18.42
CA VAL A 19 -11.02 -8.35 -17.54
C VAL A 19 -12.11 -8.05 -16.49
N PHE A 20 -12.45 -9.04 -15.69
CA PHE A 20 -13.04 -8.74 -14.40
C PHE A 20 -11.92 -8.05 -13.64
N ALA A 21 -12.13 -6.80 -13.23
CA ALA A 21 -11.27 -6.15 -12.27
C ALA A 21 -11.23 -7.06 -11.04
N GLN A 22 -10.18 -7.87 -10.91
CA GLN A 22 -10.00 -8.74 -9.76
C GLN A 22 -9.80 -7.81 -8.58
N GLY A 23 -10.89 -7.53 -7.88
CA GLY A 23 -10.88 -6.65 -6.73
C GLY A 23 -9.91 -7.19 -5.69
N LYS A 24 -9.13 -6.29 -5.08
CA LYS A 24 -8.28 -6.66 -3.97
C LYS A 24 -9.14 -7.16 -2.82
N THR A 25 -8.68 -8.21 -2.13
CA THR A 25 -9.32 -8.63 -0.89
C THR A 25 -9.15 -7.53 0.16
N ARG A 26 -10.02 -7.46 1.17
CA ARG A 26 -9.86 -6.48 2.26
C ARG A 26 -8.49 -6.55 2.92
N ALA A 27 -7.96 -7.77 3.11
CA ALA A 27 -6.62 -7.98 3.66
C ALA A 27 -5.53 -7.34 2.79
N GLN A 28 -5.63 -7.46 1.47
CA GLN A 28 -4.69 -6.83 0.54
C GLN A 28 -4.80 -5.30 0.58
N VAL A 29 -6.02 -4.76 0.62
CA VAL A 29 -6.24 -3.30 0.76
C VAL A 29 -5.62 -2.77 2.05
N TYR A 30 -5.77 -3.48 3.16
CA TYR A 30 -5.15 -3.07 4.42
C TYR A 30 -3.63 -3.02 4.35
N GLN A 31 -3.00 -4.04 3.75
CA GLN A 31 -1.54 -4.02 3.59
C GLN A 31 -1.08 -2.85 2.74
N GLU A 32 -1.77 -2.56 1.63
CA GLU A 32 -1.44 -1.41 0.79
C GLU A 32 -1.63 -0.08 1.50
N LEU A 33 -2.64 0.06 2.35
CA LEU A 33 -2.82 1.28 3.14
C LEU A 33 -1.70 1.46 4.18
N ILE A 34 -1.22 0.36 4.77
CA ILE A 34 -0.05 0.38 5.67
C ILE A 34 1.19 0.80 4.89
N GLU A 35 1.45 0.20 3.74
CA GLU A 35 2.58 0.55 2.87
C GLU A 35 2.51 2.01 2.40
N ALA A 36 1.33 2.46 1.97
CA ALA A 36 1.11 3.85 1.56
C ALA A 36 1.37 4.82 2.72
N GLN A 37 0.97 4.47 3.94
CA GLN A 37 1.26 5.27 5.12
C GLN A 37 2.75 5.30 5.45
N GLN A 38 3.45 4.17 5.35
CA GLN A 38 4.91 4.10 5.53
C GLN A 38 5.66 4.93 4.48
N ASN A 39 5.18 4.93 3.24
CA ASN A 39 5.69 5.75 2.15
C ASN A 39 5.30 7.24 2.28
N GLY A 40 4.46 7.60 3.25
CA GLY A 40 4.01 8.97 3.47
C GLY A 40 3.05 9.48 2.39
N LEU A 41 2.34 8.59 1.68
CA LEU A 41 1.34 8.95 0.68
C LEU A 41 0.04 9.45 1.32
N ASN A 42 -0.14 9.21 2.63
CA ASN A 42 -1.28 9.69 3.42
C ASN A 42 -1.33 11.22 3.58
N TYR A 43 -0.34 11.97 3.09
CA TYR A 43 -0.34 13.43 3.04
C TYR A 43 -0.83 13.99 1.68
N ILE A 44 -1.00 13.12 0.67
CA ILE A 44 -1.52 13.49 -0.64
C ILE A 44 -3.05 13.45 -0.54
N THR A 45 -3.69 14.55 -0.94
CA THR A 45 -5.16 14.67 -0.98
C THR A 45 -5.64 14.66 -2.41
N ASP A 46 -6.93 14.42 -2.64
CA ASP A 46 -7.53 14.44 -3.99
C ASP A 46 -7.25 15.75 -4.76
N ALA A 47 -7.16 16.88 -4.06
CA ALA A 47 -6.88 18.18 -4.66
C ALA A 47 -5.39 18.40 -5.00
N SER A 48 -4.49 17.54 -4.49
CA SER A 48 -3.03 17.68 -4.66
C SER A 48 -2.41 16.58 -5.51
N TYR A 49 -3.15 15.49 -5.79
CA TYR A 49 -2.66 14.35 -6.56
C TYR A 49 -2.00 14.76 -7.89
N PRO A 50 -0.85 14.17 -8.27
CA PRO A 50 -0.22 12.97 -7.70
C PRO A 50 0.68 13.19 -6.49
N GLU A 51 0.95 14.44 -6.13
CA GLU A 51 1.97 14.78 -5.14
C GLU A 51 1.43 15.71 -4.04
N VAL A 52 2.28 16.18 -3.14
CA VAL A 52 1.84 17.20 -2.18
C VAL A 52 1.86 18.54 -2.87
N SER A 53 0.78 19.32 -2.73
CA SER A 53 0.75 20.66 -3.30
C SER A 53 1.88 21.50 -2.69
N PRO A 54 2.60 22.31 -3.50
CA PRO A 54 3.73 23.12 -3.03
C PRO A 54 3.40 24.01 -1.84
N ALA A 55 2.14 24.44 -1.72
CA ALA A 55 1.66 25.26 -0.61
C ALA A 55 1.75 24.56 0.76
N PHE A 56 1.81 23.21 0.79
CA PHE A 56 1.79 22.41 2.01
C PHE A 56 3.08 21.62 2.25
N GLU A 57 4.07 21.69 1.36
CA GLU A 57 5.33 20.93 1.47
C GLU A 57 6.02 21.15 2.82
N GLY A 58 6.11 22.40 3.29
CA GLY A 58 6.72 22.74 4.58
C GLY A 58 5.98 22.11 5.77
N THR A 59 4.64 22.16 5.75
CA THR A 59 3.81 21.53 6.78
C THR A 59 3.99 20.01 6.78
N VAL A 60 4.00 19.38 5.61
CA VAL A 60 4.20 17.93 5.47
C VAL A 60 5.59 17.52 5.95
N ALA A 61 6.63 18.27 5.63
CA ALA A 61 7.99 18.01 6.10
C ALA A 61 8.09 18.05 7.64
N TYR A 62 7.46 19.05 8.27
CA TYR A 62 7.37 19.14 9.72
C TYR A 62 6.63 17.95 10.35
N LEU A 63 5.49 17.57 9.78
CA LEU A 63 4.71 16.42 10.27
C LEU A 63 5.47 15.10 10.15
N LYS A 64 6.17 14.88 9.02
CA LYS A 64 7.03 13.70 8.83
C LYS A 64 8.14 13.64 9.86
N LYS A 65 8.80 14.77 10.14
CA LYS A 65 9.84 14.85 11.17
C LYS A 65 9.30 14.48 12.56
N GLN A 66 8.16 15.06 12.94
CA GLN A 66 7.52 14.76 14.23
C GLN A 66 7.11 13.28 14.35
N ALA A 67 6.59 12.70 13.27
CA ALA A 67 6.22 11.28 13.25
C ALA A 67 7.44 10.36 13.44
N LEU A 68 8.55 10.68 12.78
CA LEU A 68 9.81 9.94 12.93
C LEU A 68 10.34 10.02 14.37
N GLU A 69 10.35 11.21 14.97
CA GLU A 69 10.78 11.41 16.36
C GLU A 69 9.92 10.60 17.35
N LYS A 70 8.60 10.60 17.17
CA LYS A 70 7.67 9.80 17.97
C LYS A 70 7.92 8.30 17.80
N ALA A 71 8.13 7.82 16.58
CA ALA A 71 8.43 6.42 16.31
C ALA A 71 9.76 5.99 16.96
N GLN A 72 10.78 6.85 16.91
CA GLN A 72 12.06 6.60 17.58
C GLN A 72 11.92 6.59 19.10
N ALA A 73 11.16 7.52 19.69
CA ALA A 73 10.90 7.54 21.12
C ALA A 73 10.16 6.27 21.58
N ALA A 74 9.12 5.86 20.84
CA ALA A 74 8.39 4.62 21.11
C ALA A 74 9.30 3.39 21.04
N ASN A 75 10.20 3.32 20.06
CA ASN A 75 11.15 2.22 19.93
C ASN A 75 12.16 2.18 21.09
N LYS A 76 12.69 3.34 21.50
CA LYS A 76 13.56 3.44 22.69
C LYS A 76 12.85 2.97 23.97
N MET A 77 11.58 3.34 24.15
CA MET A 77 10.77 2.90 25.29
C MET A 77 10.52 1.39 25.26
N ALA A 78 10.18 0.84 24.09
CA ALA A 78 10.01 -0.59 23.91
C ALA A 78 11.30 -1.36 24.23
N LYS A 79 12.45 -0.86 23.77
CA LYS A 79 13.76 -1.44 24.08
C LYS A 79 14.07 -1.40 25.59
N ALA A 80 13.86 -0.25 26.23
CA ALA A 80 14.07 -0.12 27.67
C ALA A 80 13.17 -1.05 28.48
N ALA A 81 11.91 -1.22 28.06
CA ALA A 81 10.99 -2.16 28.68
C ALA A 81 11.44 -3.63 28.51
N SER A 82 11.94 -4.01 27.33
CA SER A 82 12.49 -5.35 27.13
C SER A 82 13.78 -5.58 27.92
N ASP A 83 14.67 -4.59 28.03
CA ASP A 83 15.91 -4.70 28.82
C ASP A 83 15.60 -4.83 30.32
N ALA A 84 14.53 -4.19 30.82
CA ALA A 84 14.08 -4.29 32.21
C ALA A 84 13.33 -5.60 32.53
N ALA A 85 12.76 -6.26 31.51
CA ALA A 85 11.98 -7.49 31.64
C ALA A 85 12.83 -8.77 31.61
N VAL A 86 14.13 -8.68 31.31
CA VAL A 86 15.08 -9.81 31.44
C VAL A 86 15.69 -9.75 32.84
N PRO A 87 15.23 -10.55 33.82
CA PRO A 87 15.88 -10.60 35.12
C PRO A 87 17.26 -11.23 34.93
N GLY A 88 18.27 -10.63 35.54
CA GLY A 88 19.62 -11.21 35.58
C GLY A 88 19.56 -12.65 36.09
N ASN A 89 20.17 -13.54 35.32
CA ASN A 89 20.28 -14.95 35.60
C ASN A 89 21.42 -15.25 36.58
#